data_AF-A0AAE5X1E6-F1
#
_entry.id   AF-A0AAE5X1E6-F1
#
_cell.length_a   1.000
_cell.length_b   1.000
_cell.length_c   1.000
_cell.angle_alpha   90.00
_cell.angle_beta   90.00
_cell.angle_gamma   90.00
#
_symmetry.space_group_name_H-M   'P 1'
#
loop_
_entity.id
_entity.type
_entity.pdbx_description
1 polymer ?
#
loop_
_entity_poly.entity_id
_entity_poly.type
_entity_poly.pdbx_seq_one_letter_code
_entity_poly.pdbx_strand_id
1 'polypeptide(L)'
;MSRLPDMLRTQRFDDYRFYHQSTVNQTLHLFSAIIFLACYALLFRDPALAGLVGWLAMLTRQTGHFFFEPNGYDAVNDVSNEYKEAVKVGYNQTRKIVLLLVWGSAPIALYAYPTLFGLFAPPAGRLDFVRHVGALWLAIGIGGGLARMLQLFATRGVTTGLVWSFKVLTDPLHNIALYWNSPLKLMRGELIDSAIADADWGDEDSEEAAHLT
;
A
#
# COMPACT_ATOMS: atom_id res chain seq x y z
N MET A 1 -6.41 22.32 17.74
CA MET A 1 -5.56 21.50 16.84
C MET A 1 -6.44 20.42 16.26
N SER A 2 -6.63 20.40 14.93
CA SER A 2 -7.55 19.48 14.27
C SER A 2 -6.93 18.08 14.30
N ARG A 3 -7.57 17.12 14.98
CA ARG A 3 -7.00 15.78 15.20
C ARG A 3 -6.78 14.96 13.93
N LEU A 4 -7.42 15.31 12.81
CA LEU A 4 -7.45 14.48 11.59
C LEU A 4 -6.21 14.65 10.69
N PRO A 5 -5.76 15.87 10.33
CA PRO A 5 -4.54 16.05 9.52
C PRO A 5 -3.30 15.54 10.25
N ASP A 6 -3.19 15.80 11.55
CA ASP A 6 -2.08 15.30 12.38
C ASP A 6 -2.02 13.77 12.35
N MET A 7 -3.16 13.09 12.56
CA MET A 7 -3.23 11.63 12.47
C MET A 7 -2.85 11.10 11.09
N LEU A 8 -3.27 11.77 10.02
CA LEU A 8 -2.91 11.38 8.66
C LEU A 8 -1.40 11.56 8.41
N ARG A 9 -0.84 12.69 8.87
CA ARG A 9 0.58 13.02 8.78
C ARG A 9 1.41 12.00 9.53
N THR A 10 1.09 11.72 10.80
CA THR A 10 1.76 10.68 11.60
C THR A 10 1.71 9.33 10.90
N GLN A 11 0.54 8.88 10.43
CA GLN A 11 0.44 7.59 9.75
C GLN A 11 1.29 7.53 8.47
N ARG A 12 1.39 8.62 7.69
CA ARG A 12 2.21 8.67 6.48
C ARG A 12 3.70 8.73 6.80
N PHE A 13 4.05 9.51 7.82
CA PHE A 13 5.41 9.61 8.31
C PHE A 13 5.91 8.28 8.86
N ASP A 14 5.10 7.55 9.63
CA ASP A 14 5.45 6.21 10.12
C ASP A 14 5.72 5.24 8.97
N ASP A 15 4.93 5.30 7.89
CA ASP A 15 5.17 4.46 6.70
C ASP A 15 6.49 4.85 6.01
N TYR A 16 6.74 6.14 5.80
CA TYR A 16 7.97 6.67 5.23
C TYR A 16 9.20 6.24 6.06
N ARG A 17 9.17 6.52 7.37
CA ARG A 17 10.28 6.33 8.29
C ARG A 17 10.62 4.86 8.47
N PHE A 18 9.61 4.03 8.74
CA PHE A 18 9.83 2.65 9.14
C PHE A 18 9.79 1.65 7.99
N TYR A 19 9.23 1.99 6.82
CA TYR A 19 8.97 0.98 5.79
C TYR A 19 9.45 1.35 4.38
N HIS A 20 10.15 2.48 4.20
CA HIS A 20 10.63 2.94 2.91
C HIS A 20 12.10 3.41 2.94
N GLN A 21 12.97 2.67 3.62
CA GLN A 21 14.40 2.98 3.76
C GLN A 21 15.19 2.75 2.49
N SER A 22 14.85 1.70 1.76
CA SER A 22 15.56 1.36 0.55
C SER A 22 15.08 2.23 -0.60
N THR A 23 16.02 2.89 -1.29
CA THR A 23 15.73 3.64 -2.52
C THR A 23 15.16 2.74 -3.62
N VAL A 24 15.48 1.43 -3.61
CA VAL A 24 14.87 0.44 -4.50
C VAL A 24 13.39 0.28 -4.18
N ASN A 25 13.06 0.12 -2.89
CA ASN A 25 11.68 0.06 -2.44
C ASN A 25 10.91 1.35 -2.76
N GLN A 26 11.50 2.53 -2.51
CA GLN A 26 10.92 3.82 -2.89
C GLN A 26 10.59 3.89 -4.39
N THR A 27 11.49 3.41 -5.24
CA THR A 27 11.30 3.37 -6.70
C THR A 27 10.19 2.40 -7.10
N LEU A 28 10.11 1.24 -6.46
CA LEU A 28 9.00 0.30 -6.67
C LEU A 28 7.66 0.90 -6.21
N HIS A 29 7.65 1.68 -5.13
CA HIS A 29 6.48 2.43 -4.69
C HIS A 29 6.07 3.50 -5.70
N LEU A 30 7.01 4.23 -6.31
CA LEU A 30 6.73 5.19 -7.38
C LEU A 30 6.04 4.51 -8.57
N PHE A 31 6.62 3.43 -9.10
CA PHE A 31 6.03 2.70 -10.22
C PHE A 31 4.67 2.10 -9.87
N SER A 32 4.57 1.47 -8.69
CA SER A 32 3.30 0.94 -8.17
C SER A 32 2.23 2.03 -8.09
N ALA A 33 2.57 3.23 -7.62
CA ALA A 33 1.65 4.35 -7.50
C ALA A 33 1.09 4.79 -8.86
N ILE A 34 1.93 4.90 -9.88
CA ILE A 34 1.48 5.23 -11.24
C ILE A 34 0.52 4.15 -11.77
N ILE A 35 0.84 2.87 -11.55
CA ILE A 35 -0.01 1.74 -11.95
C ILE A 35 -1.36 1.76 -11.19
N PHE A 36 -1.35 2.13 -9.90
CA PHE A 36 -2.59 2.30 -9.13
C PHE A 36 -3.48 3.41 -9.67
N LEU A 37 -2.92 4.55 -10.09
CA LEU A 37 -3.71 5.61 -10.71
C LEU A 37 -4.33 5.17 -12.04
N ALA A 38 -3.59 4.39 -12.85
CA ALA A 38 -4.14 3.77 -14.04
C ALA A 38 -5.26 2.77 -13.70
N CYS A 39 -5.10 1.98 -12.64
CA CYS A 39 -6.15 1.10 -12.10
C CYS A 39 -7.40 1.89 -11.71
N TYR A 40 -7.27 3.03 -11.02
CA TYR A 40 -8.39 3.89 -10.66
C TYR A 40 -9.16 4.39 -11.88
N ALA A 41 -8.46 4.81 -12.94
CA ALA A 41 -9.10 5.18 -14.19
C ALA A 41 -9.83 4.00 -14.85
N LEU A 42 -9.23 2.79 -14.80
CA LEU A 42 -9.83 1.59 -15.38
C LEU A 42 -11.08 1.11 -14.65
N LEU A 43 -11.25 1.39 -13.35
CA LEU A 43 -12.46 1.01 -12.60
C LEU A 43 -13.75 1.50 -13.28
N PHE A 44 -13.70 2.65 -13.95
CA PHE A 44 -14.86 3.24 -14.64
C PHE A 44 -15.16 2.63 -16.01
N ARG A 45 -14.26 1.81 -16.56
CA ARG A 45 -14.36 1.29 -17.93
C ARG A 45 -14.32 -0.23 -17.99
N ASP A 46 -13.38 -0.85 -17.28
CA ASP A 46 -13.16 -2.29 -17.28
C ASP A 46 -12.71 -2.76 -15.89
N PRO A 47 -13.66 -3.11 -15.00
CA PRO A 47 -13.34 -3.57 -13.65
C PRO A 47 -12.49 -4.84 -13.60
N ALA A 48 -12.66 -5.75 -14.57
CA ALA A 48 -11.85 -6.96 -14.64
C ALA A 48 -10.38 -6.61 -14.93
N LEU A 49 -10.15 -5.73 -15.89
CA LEU A 49 -8.80 -5.24 -16.20
C LEU A 49 -8.22 -4.41 -15.05
N ALA A 50 -9.04 -3.58 -14.39
CA ALA A 50 -8.63 -2.83 -13.20
C ALA A 50 -8.12 -3.77 -12.11
N GLY A 51 -8.78 -4.91 -11.86
CA GLY A 51 -8.30 -5.91 -10.92
C GLY A 51 -6.94 -6.53 -11.28
N LEU A 52 -6.70 -6.82 -12.56
CA LEU A 52 -5.40 -7.31 -13.05
C LEU A 52 -4.30 -6.26 -12.86
N VAL A 53 -4.57 -5.02 -13.26
CA VAL A 53 -3.61 -3.90 -13.15
C VAL A 53 -3.36 -3.53 -11.68
N GLY A 54 -4.40 -3.54 -10.84
CA GLY A 54 -4.27 -3.35 -9.40
C GLY A 54 -3.43 -4.43 -8.74
N TRP A 55 -3.54 -5.68 -9.18
CA TRP A 55 -2.68 -6.75 -8.70
C TRP A 55 -1.21 -6.56 -9.12
N LEU A 56 -0.96 -6.11 -10.36
CA LEU A 56 0.38 -5.73 -10.79
C LEU A 56 0.96 -4.61 -9.91
N ALA A 57 0.18 -3.57 -9.61
CA ALA A 57 0.60 -2.50 -8.70
C ALA A 57 0.97 -3.05 -7.31
N MET A 58 0.14 -3.96 -6.78
CA MET A 58 0.41 -4.59 -5.49
C MET A 58 1.63 -5.49 -5.50
N LEU A 59 1.84 -6.29 -6.54
CA LEU A 59 3.02 -7.13 -6.67
C LEU A 59 4.31 -6.30 -6.68
N THR A 60 4.33 -5.19 -7.43
CA THR A 60 5.44 -4.25 -7.47
C THR A 60 5.73 -3.67 -6.07
N ARG A 61 4.68 -3.21 -5.37
CA ARG A 61 4.79 -2.67 -4.01
C ARG A 61 5.26 -3.70 -2.98
N GLN A 62 4.68 -4.90 -3.00
CA GLN A 62 5.04 -5.94 -2.03
C GLN A 62 6.47 -6.42 -2.27
N THR A 63 6.92 -6.52 -3.52
CA THR A 63 8.33 -6.82 -3.84
C THR A 63 9.27 -5.86 -3.10
N GLY A 64 8.96 -4.57 -3.11
CA GLY A 64 9.70 -3.57 -2.35
C GLY A 64 9.76 -3.86 -0.85
N HIS A 65 8.60 -3.99 -0.21
CA HIS A 65 8.54 -4.26 1.24
C HIS A 65 9.15 -5.60 1.68
N PHE A 66 9.02 -6.67 0.89
CA PHE A 66 9.47 -8.00 1.33
C PHE A 66 10.96 -8.24 1.11
N PHE A 67 11.53 -7.69 0.02
CA PHE A 67 12.91 -7.98 -0.36
C PHE A 67 13.90 -6.88 0.00
N PHE A 68 13.44 -5.63 0.15
CA PHE A 68 14.34 -4.48 0.31
C PHE A 68 14.19 -3.75 1.65
N GLU A 69 13.24 -4.14 2.50
CA GLU A 69 13.08 -3.57 3.85
C GLU A 69 13.44 -4.60 4.93
N PRO A 70 13.98 -4.16 6.08
CA PRO A 70 14.39 -5.07 7.14
C PRO A 70 13.18 -5.71 7.82
N ASN A 71 13.17 -7.05 7.87
CA ASN A 71 12.20 -7.87 8.62
C ASN A 71 12.69 -8.22 10.04
N GLY A 72 13.81 -7.62 10.47
CA GLY A 72 14.47 -7.85 11.75
C GLY A 72 14.75 -6.52 12.46
N TYR A 73 15.92 -6.37 13.07
CA TYR A 73 16.31 -5.09 13.66
C TYR A 73 16.46 -4.01 12.57
N ASP A 74 15.84 -2.86 12.81
CA ASP A 74 15.94 -1.69 11.94
C ASP A 74 17.08 -0.81 12.45
N ALA A 75 18.26 -0.95 11.84
CA ALA A 75 19.46 -0.23 12.24
C ALA A 75 19.43 1.26 11.88
N VAL A 76 18.58 1.69 10.93
CA VAL A 76 18.47 3.10 10.53
C VAL A 76 17.64 3.87 11.55
N ASN A 77 16.60 3.25 12.09
CA ASN A 77 15.73 3.87 13.09
C ASN A 77 16.02 3.44 14.54
N ASP A 78 16.93 2.50 14.74
CA ASP A 78 17.26 1.93 16.05
C ASP A 78 16.04 1.31 16.78
N VAL A 79 15.23 0.55 16.03
CA VAL A 79 13.99 -0.08 16.56
C VAL A 79 13.87 -1.56 16.20
N SER A 80 13.17 -2.31 17.06
CA SER A 80 12.85 -3.71 16.77
C SER A 80 11.71 -3.84 15.75
N ASN A 81 11.65 -4.97 15.04
CA ASN A 81 10.51 -5.27 14.16
C ASN A 81 9.19 -5.33 14.93
N GLU A 82 9.21 -5.82 16.17
CA GLU A 82 8.02 -5.88 17.03
C GLU A 82 7.43 -4.50 17.29
N TYR A 83 8.29 -3.50 17.51
CA TYR A 83 7.87 -2.11 17.65
C TYR A 83 7.21 -1.60 16.37
N LYS A 84 7.86 -1.79 15.22
CA LYS A 84 7.34 -1.39 13.90
C LYS A 84 5.94 -1.97 13.66
N GLU A 85 5.77 -3.26 13.95
CA GLU A 85 4.49 -3.96 13.76
C GLU A 85 3.40 -3.51 14.75
N ALA A 86 3.77 -3.08 15.96
CA ALA A 86 2.84 -2.57 16.97
C ALA A 86 2.28 -1.18 16.63
N VAL A 87 3.13 -0.29 16.10
CA VAL A 87 2.72 1.07 15.68
C VAL A 87 1.92 1.06 14.37
N LYS A 88 2.08 0.02 13.55
CA LYS A 88 1.43 -0.07 12.24
C LYS A 88 -0.11 -0.10 12.33
N VAL A 89 -0.73 0.99 11.87
CA VAL A 89 -2.20 1.09 11.76
C VAL A 89 -2.74 0.27 10.58
N GLY A 90 -1.93 0.02 9.56
CA GLY A 90 -2.31 -0.79 8.41
C GLY A 90 -2.22 -2.30 8.64
N TYR A 91 -2.00 -3.05 7.56
CA TYR A 91 -1.78 -4.48 7.63
C TYR A 91 -0.40 -4.78 8.21
N ASN A 92 -0.36 -5.44 9.37
CA ASN A 92 0.85 -6.08 9.90
C ASN A 92 1.28 -7.25 8.98
N GLN A 93 2.51 -7.71 9.11
CA GLN A 93 3.14 -8.69 8.23
C GLN A 93 2.32 -9.97 8.10
N THR A 94 1.81 -10.53 9.20
CA THR A 94 0.96 -11.73 9.19
C THR A 94 -0.31 -11.50 8.37
N ARG A 95 -1.03 -10.38 8.58
CA ARG A 95 -2.26 -10.09 7.83
C ARG A 95 -1.98 -9.83 6.35
N LYS A 96 -0.84 -9.20 6.02
CA LYS A 96 -0.39 -9.04 4.62
C LYS A 96 -0.19 -10.40 3.96
N ILE A 97 0.52 -11.32 4.62
CA ILE A 97 0.76 -12.68 4.09
C ILE A 97 -0.57 -13.40 3.86
N VAL A 98 -1.49 -13.36 4.82
CA VAL A 98 -2.82 -13.96 4.66
C VAL A 98 -3.56 -13.38 3.45
N LEU A 99 -3.57 -12.06 3.28
CA LEU A 99 -4.20 -11.41 2.12
C LEU A 99 -3.56 -11.85 0.80
N LEU A 100 -2.23 -11.96 0.74
CA LEU A 100 -1.51 -12.43 -0.44
C LEU A 100 -1.79 -13.89 -0.76
N LEU A 101 -1.93 -14.75 0.25
CA LEU A 101 -2.33 -16.14 0.06
C LEU A 101 -3.75 -16.25 -0.50
N VAL A 102 -4.69 -15.47 0.03
CA VAL A 102 -6.06 -15.40 -0.50
C VAL A 102 -6.04 -14.97 -1.97
N TRP A 103 -5.28 -13.93 -2.31
CA TRP A 103 -5.13 -13.49 -3.70
C TRP A 103 -4.46 -14.52 -4.61
N GLY A 104 -3.37 -15.14 -4.16
CA GLY A 104 -2.69 -16.20 -4.90
C GLY A 104 -3.56 -17.45 -5.12
N SER A 105 -4.52 -17.71 -4.23
CA SER A 105 -5.47 -18.82 -4.35
C SER A 105 -6.58 -18.58 -5.37
N ALA A 106 -6.92 -17.33 -5.68
CA ALA A 106 -8.01 -16.98 -6.60
C ALA A 106 -7.91 -17.62 -7.99
N PRO A 107 -6.77 -17.57 -8.72
CA PRO A 107 -6.64 -18.25 -10.01
C PRO A 107 -6.72 -19.78 -9.88
N ILE A 108 -6.23 -20.36 -8.78
CA ILE A 108 -6.31 -21.80 -8.52
C ILE A 108 -7.77 -22.22 -8.31
N ALA A 109 -8.51 -21.46 -7.51
CA ALA A 109 -9.92 -21.69 -7.26
C ALA A 109 -10.75 -21.58 -8.54
N LEU A 110 -10.50 -20.57 -9.38
CA LEU A 110 -11.17 -20.43 -10.68
C LEU A 110 -10.75 -21.52 -11.67
N TYR A 111 -9.54 -22.04 -11.59
CA TYR A 111 -9.12 -23.16 -12.43
C TYR A 111 -9.87 -24.45 -12.07
N ALA A 112 -10.03 -24.72 -10.77
CA ALA A 112 -10.78 -25.88 -10.27
C ALA A 112 -12.31 -25.72 -10.40
N TYR A 113 -12.81 -24.50 -10.22
CA TYR A 113 -14.23 -24.15 -10.26
C TYR A 113 -14.45 -22.92 -11.18
N PRO A 114 -14.52 -23.11 -12.51
CA PRO A 114 -14.53 -22.01 -13.49
C PRO A 114 -15.69 -21.03 -13.38
N THR A 115 -16.83 -21.47 -12.83
CA THR A 115 -18.00 -20.61 -12.58
C THR A 115 -18.01 -20.02 -11.17
N LEU A 116 -17.06 -20.41 -10.30
CA LEU A 116 -17.00 -20.11 -8.87
C LEU A 116 -18.39 -20.14 -8.21
N PHE A 117 -19.01 -21.32 -8.21
CA PHE A 117 -20.34 -21.55 -7.63
C PHE A 117 -21.46 -20.71 -8.28
N GLY A 118 -21.34 -20.40 -9.56
CA GLY A 118 -22.34 -19.63 -10.32
C GLY A 118 -22.12 -18.12 -10.31
N LEU A 119 -21.03 -17.63 -9.69
CA LEU A 119 -20.65 -16.22 -9.76
C LEU A 119 -20.30 -15.77 -11.19
N PHE A 120 -19.74 -16.69 -11.99
CA PHE A 120 -19.34 -16.44 -13.37
C PHE A 120 -20.02 -17.41 -14.33
N ALA A 121 -20.22 -16.98 -15.57
CA ALA A 121 -20.50 -17.90 -16.66
C ALA A 121 -19.28 -18.81 -16.92
N PRO A 122 -19.47 -20.02 -17.48
CA PRO A 122 -18.34 -20.84 -17.90
C PRO A 122 -17.46 -20.06 -18.89
N PRO A 123 -16.14 -19.96 -18.65
CA PRO A 123 -15.29 -19.13 -19.48
C PRO A 123 -15.24 -19.67 -20.92
N ALA A 124 -15.54 -18.82 -21.90
CA ALA A 124 -15.51 -19.20 -23.32
C ALA A 124 -14.09 -19.49 -23.84
N GLY A 125 -13.07 -19.02 -23.13
CA GLY A 125 -11.67 -19.26 -23.47
C GLY A 125 -10.71 -18.67 -22.45
N ARG A 126 -9.41 -18.68 -22.77
CA ARG A 126 -8.34 -18.23 -21.87
C ARG A 126 -8.47 -16.78 -21.43
N LEU A 127 -8.88 -15.90 -22.34
CA LEU A 127 -9.05 -14.49 -22.02
C LEU A 127 -10.19 -14.28 -21.02
N ASP A 128 -11.28 -15.01 -21.17
CA ASP A 128 -12.43 -14.92 -20.27
C ASP A 128 -12.08 -15.42 -18.87
N PHE A 129 -11.30 -16.50 -18.78
CA PHE A 129 -10.70 -16.95 -17.52
C PHE A 129 -9.86 -15.86 -16.85
N VAL A 130 -8.95 -15.21 -17.60
CA VAL A 130 -8.13 -14.11 -17.07
C VAL A 130 -8.99 -12.93 -16.60
N ARG A 131 -10.10 -12.64 -17.29
CA ARG A 131 -11.06 -11.60 -16.88
C ARG A 131 -11.78 -11.97 -15.58
N HIS A 132 -12.19 -13.23 -15.40
CA HIS A 132 -12.75 -13.69 -14.13
C HIS A 132 -11.74 -13.58 -12.98
N VAL A 133 -10.48 -13.93 -13.22
CA VAL A 133 -9.40 -13.74 -12.24
C VAL A 133 -9.26 -12.26 -11.86
N GLY A 134 -9.24 -11.38 -12.86
CA GLY A 134 -9.19 -9.93 -12.64
C GLY A 134 -10.36 -9.42 -11.80
N ALA A 135 -11.59 -9.78 -12.18
CA ALA A 135 -12.79 -9.40 -11.44
C ALA A 135 -12.77 -9.92 -9.98
N LEU A 136 -12.34 -11.16 -9.77
CA LEU A 136 -12.23 -11.76 -8.44
C LEU A 136 -11.14 -11.09 -7.60
N TRP A 137 -9.97 -10.78 -8.18
CA TRP A 137 -8.92 -10.02 -7.49
C TRP A 137 -9.39 -8.63 -7.09
N LEU A 138 -10.13 -7.94 -7.95
CA LEU A 138 -10.73 -6.64 -7.61
C LEU A 138 -11.67 -6.78 -6.41
N ALA A 139 -12.57 -7.77 -6.45
CA ALA A 139 -13.52 -8.02 -5.36
C ALA A 139 -12.81 -8.32 -4.03
N ILE A 140 -11.77 -9.15 -4.05
CA ILE A 140 -10.96 -9.45 -2.86
C ILE A 140 -10.22 -8.19 -2.38
N GLY A 141 -9.69 -7.37 -3.28
CA GLY A 141 -9.00 -6.12 -2.93
C GLY A 141 -9.91 -5.11 -2.23
N ILE A 142 -11.09 -4.87 -2.80
CA ILE A 142 -12.13 -4.01 -2.20
C ILE A 142 -12.59 -4.61 -0.86
N GLY A 143 -12.91 -5.91 -0.84
CA GLY A 143 -13.37 -6.62 0.35
C GLY A 143 -12.35 -6.58 1.48
N GLY A 144 -11.06 -6.82 1.19
CA GLY A 144 -9.97 -6.71 2.16
C GLY A 144 -9.82 -5.28 2.70
N GLY A 145 -9.88 -4.27 1.83
CA GLY A 145 -9.87 -2.86 2.25
C GLY A 145 -11.01 -2.53 3.22
N LEU A 146 -12.25 -2.90 2.85
CA LEU A 146 -13.43 -2.68 3.67
C LEU A 146 -13.39 -3.44 4.99
N ALA A 147 -12.98 -4.72 4.96
CA ALA A 147 -12.84 -5.53 6.17
C ALA A 147 -11.82 -4.91 7.13
N ARG A 148 -10.70 -4.39 6.62
CA ARG A 148 -9.72 -3.68 7.45
C ARG A 148 -10.28 -2.39 8.02
N MET A 149 -11.00 -1.59 7.22
CA MET A 149 -11.63 -0.37 7.70
C MET A 149 -12.62 -0.66 8.84
N LEU A 150 -13.52 -1.63 8.67
CA LEU A 150 -14.49 -2.02 9.69
C LEU A 150 -13.82 -2.55 10.96
N GLN A 151 -12.76 -3.34 10.80
CA GLN A 151 -11.98 -3.82 11.93
C GLN A 151 -11.26 -2.67 12.67
N LEU A 152 -10.77 -1.65 11.96
CA LEU A 152 -10.21 -0.45 12.58
C LEU A 152 -11.25 0.37 13.33
N PHE A 153 -12.48 0.48 12.82
CA PHE A 153 -13.58 1.12 13.54
C PHE A 153 -13.82 0.45 14.90
N ALA A 154 -13.81 -0.89 14.93
CA ALA A 154 -14.03 -1.65 16.15
C ALA A 154 -12.86 -1.58 17.15
N THR A 155 -11.60 -1.58 16.68
CA THR A 155 -10.43 -1.72 17.57
C THR A 155 -9.69 -0.43 17.87
N ARG A 156 -9.80 0.60 17.00
CA ARG A 156 -9.04 1.86 17.08
C ARG A 156 -9.94 3.10 16.94
N GLY A 157 -11.26 2.92 16.82
CA GLY A 157 -12.24 3.98 16.65
C GLY A 157 -12.51 4.38 15.20
N VAL A 158 -13.70 4.94 14.96
CA VAL A 158 -14.19 5.30 13.62
C VAL A 158 -13.27 6.31 12.92
N THR A 159 -12.83 7.34 13.65
CA THR A 159 -11.90 8.35 13.16
C THR A 159 -10.63 7.75 12.58
N THR A 160 -10.01 6.79 13.28
CA THR A 160 -8.78 6.11 12.83
C THR A 160 -9.02 5.33 11.54
N GLY A 161 -10.13 4.60 11.45
CA GLY A 161 -10.46 3.86 10.22
C GLY A 161 -10.72 4.79 9.03
N LEU A 162 -11.35 5.95 9.23
CA LEU A 162 -11.60 6.91 8.15
C LEU A 162 -10.29 7.56 7.67
N VAL A 163 -9.42 7.97 8.59
CA VAL A 163 -8.09 8.50 8.25
C VAL A 163 -7.28 7.45 7.50
N TRP A 164 -7.30 6.20 7.95
CA TRP A 164 -6.61 5.11 7.27
C TRP A 164 -7.17 4.88 5.86
N SER A 165 -8.49 4.85 5.67
CA SER A 165 -9.11 4.70 4.35
C SER A 165 -8.73 5.85 3.42
N PHE A 166 -8.78 7.09 3.91
CA PHE A 166 -8.35 8.27 3.14
C PHE A 166 -6.87 8.18 2.76
N LYS A 167 -6.01 7.79 3.72
CA LYS A 167 -4.59 7.54 3.47
C LYS A 167 -4.41 6.53 2.34
N VAL A 168 -5.03 5.35 2.43
CA VAL A 168 -4.90 4.29 1.42
C VAL A 168 -5.34 4.74 0.04
N LEU A 169 -6.47 5.45 -0.06
CA LEU A 169 -7.00 5.91 -1.35
C LEU A 169 -6.09 6.97 -2.00
N THR A 170 -5.49 7.83 -1.19
CA THR A 170 -4.60 8.92 -1.65
C THR A 170 -3.12 8.54 -1.67
N ASP A 171 -2.78 7.35 -1.21
CA ASP A 171 -1.41 6.84 -1.10
C ASP A 171 -0.65 6.88 -2.43
N PRO A 172 -1.23 6.56 -3.61
CA PRO A 172 -0.51 6.69 -4.87
C PRO A 172 -0.04 8.12 -5.16
N LEU A 173 -0.87 9.13 -4.90
CA LEU A 173 -0.49 10.53 -5.10
C LEU A 173 0.64 10.94 -4.16
N HIS A 174 0.55 10.53 -2.90
CA HIS A 174 1.57 10.82 -1.89
C HIS A 174 2.91 10.15 -2.21
N ASN A 175 2.89 8.88 -2.64
CA ASN A 175 4.11 8.16 -3.04
C ASN A 175 4.79 8.78 -4.27
N ILE A 176 4.03 9.28 -5.25
CA ILE A 176 4.62 10.02 -6.37
C ILE A 176 5.33 11.27 -5.86
N ALA A 177 4.65 12.06 -5.00
CA ALA A 177 5.22 13.28 -4.44
C ALA A 177 6.51 13.02 -3.65
N LEU A 178 6.58 11.94 -2.87
CA LEU A 178 7.77 11.57 -2.09
C LEU A 178 8.90 10.98 -2.95
N TYR A 179 8.57 10.08 -3.87
CA TYR A 179 9.55 9.19 -4.47
C TYR A 179 9.90 9.50 -5.92
N TRP A 180 9.40 10.59 -6.50
CA TRP A 180 9.71 10.94 -7.90
C TRP A 180 11.21 11.02 -8.22
N ASN A 181 12.05 11.36 -7.23
CA ASN A 181 13.51 11.41 -7.37
C ASN A 181 14.22 10.08 -7.08
N SER A 182 13.55 9.06 -6.54
CA SER A 182 14.19 7.81 -6.15
C SER A 182 14.88 7.07 -7.31
N PRO A 183 14.38 7.09 -8.57
CA PRO A 183 15.11 6.49 -9.68
C PRO A 183 16.44 7.20 -9.95
N LEU A 184 16.50 8.54 -9.79
CA LEU A 184 17.73 9.31 -9.96
C LEU A 184 18.73 8.99 -8.84
N LYS A 185 18.26 8.89 -7.59
CA LYS A 185 19.07 8.45 -6.44
C LYS A 185 19.68 7.06 -6.69
N LEU A 186 18.89 6.11 -7.19
CA LEU A 186 19.40 4.78 -7.55
C LEU A 186 20.48 4.81 -8.63
N MET A 187 20.31 5.63 -9.67
CA MET A 187 21.34 5.76 -10.71
C MET A 187 22.65 6.36 -10.18
N ARG A 188 22.62 7.08 -9.06
CA ARG A 188 23.81 7.58 -8.34
C ARG A 188 24.42 6.56 -7.38
N GLY A 189 23.80 5.40 -7.20
CA GLY A 189 24.25 4.36 -6.27
C GLY A 189 23.76 4.56 -4.83
N GLU A 190 22.82 5.48 -4.58
CA GLU A 190 22.25 5.73 -3.26
C GLU A 190 21.20 4.65 -2.94
N LEU A 191 21.62 3.55 -2.29
CA LEU A 191 20.74 2.40 -2.02
C LEU A 191 19.82 2.56 -0.80
N ILE A 192 20.26 3.36 0.18
CA ILE A 192 19.52 3.66 1.40
C ILE A 192 19.33 5.17 1.48
N ASP A 193 18.11 5.61 1.78
CA ASP A 193 17.80 7.03 1.93
C ASP A 193 18.21 7.50 3.32
N SER A 194 19.40 8.11 3.42
CA SER A 194 19.98 8.55 4.69
C SER A 194 19.19 9.66 5.38
N ALA A 195 18.35 10.39 4.63
CA ALA A 195 17.50 11.44 5.18
C ALA A 195 16.42 10.91 6.14
N ILE A 196 16.12 9.61 6.12
CA ILE A 196 15.04 9.01 6.93
C ILE A 196 15.32 9.06 8.43
N ALA A 197 16.58 8.86 8.84
CA ALA A 197 16.93 8.84 10.26
C ALA A 197 16.67 10.21 10.94
N ASP A 198 17.01 11.27 10.22
CA ASP A 198 16.94 12.67 10.68
C ASP A 198 15.63 13.36 10.28
N ALA A 199 14.75 12.69 9.52
CA ALA A 199 13.49 13.28 9.09
C ALA A 199 12.59 13.56 10.30
N ASP A 200 12.14 14.81 10.42
CA ASP A 200 11.09 15.22 11.33
C ASP A 200 10.01 15.99 10.56
N TRP A 201 8.86 15.34 10.35
CA TRP A 201 7.70 16.00 9.77
C TRP A 201 6.87 16.72 10.85
N GLY A 202 7.41 17.08 12.00
CA GLY A 202 6.75 17.86 13.04
C GLY A 202 7.09 19.35 12.99
N ASP A 203 8.25 19.71 12.45
CA ASP A 203 8.85 21.04 12.59
C ASP A 203 8.42 22.06 11.51
N GLU A 204 7.85 21.64 10.39
CA GLU A 204 7.44 22.60 9.32
C GLU A 204 6.37 23.60 9.78
N ASP A 205 5.53 23.24 10.77
CA ASP A 205 4.54 24.18 11.35
C ASP A 205 5.16 25.13 12.39
N SER A 206 6.40 24.85 12.85
CA SER A 206 7.11 25.67 13.82
C SER A 206 7.86 26.85 13.18
N GLU A 207 8.38 26.67 11.97
CA GLU A 207 9.05 27.74 11.22
C GLU A 207 8.04 28.77 10.66
N GLU A 208 6.85 28.36 10.22
CA GLU A 208 5.84 29.28 9.70
C GLU A 208 5.19 30.13 10.82
N ALA A 209 5.12 29.61 12.06
CA ALA A 209 4.65 30.35 13.23
C ALA A 209 5.67 31.35 13.78
N ALA A 210 6.97 31.07 13.67
CA ALA A 210 8.05 31.95 14.14
C ALA A 210 8.25 33.18 13.23
N HIS A 211 7.80 33.12 11.97
CA HIS A 211 7.87 34.23 11.01
C HIS A 211 6.61 35.12 10.96
N LEU A 212 5.60 34.82 11.77
CA LEU A 212 4.34 35.60 11.86
C LEU A 212 4.16 36.33 13.20
N THR A 213 5.21 36.44 14.01
CA THR A 213 5.27 37.28 15.23
C THR A 213 6.31 38.37 15.09
#